data_AF-A0A519MNB4-F1
#
_entry.id   AF-A0A519MNB4-F1
#
_cell.length_a   1.000
_cell.length_b   1.000
_cell.length_c   1.000
_cell.angle_alpha   90.00
_cell.angle_beta   90.00
_cell.angle_gamma   90.00
#
_symmetry.space_group_name_H-M   'P 1'
#
loop_
_entity.id
_entity.type
_entity.pdbx_description
1 polymer ?
#
loop_
_entity_poly.entity_id
_entity_poly.type
_entity_poly.pdbx_seq_one_letter_code
_entity_poly.pdbx_strand_id
1 'polypeptide(L)'
;MFCIDVPVGDPEVVEFMSTGACEIDFLGTKKTARLMALLLDEKSLRRQLREAAWAPAKLKPTGSRIKAGTKVVAHCHGVFLLPDGKTLCVLVGRSKPVLPDAWISPSLKAGADALLFEHQAKVAEFDEAISRKKKDNEDFYARNSDMKRLEGYAEAKVAMESHFQRPVLTAERLLPSLPRVAKFPQPTSGDTEKLARAAIAAVAGSGWPPSRDGNYAGILPGAAGRRAQGLVSWVPHTGLPSYPEVRWAVQRRLPAALRKPRSEQMGKPTFDTGSQPVADSVQVQGFDPTSNDLKDALDDLQLDQDDYRDRVDDVRKDVKGQGFEAIAWFQPYHVWTEETWGIYFDARKLDDLALSFLDDFKSARVHGSHSLAALLAFGLTYAHELFHARVEAALSWAEINAQQPRHLRYKERVYQALRETPDWLEEALANWAAWDWFKAPGIQSLVTRMASNAEGLDRVVEASLDLAPPGYQEWRLGHQAATWRTFANQLSTANPKINATSIGLPLESALTGPLPYDFQPADIPLRFVGPGVIADRLQSHPATFNVPPRRELERALKHFRHSLDASGGKGGHQKWTGPDQRAFILPTRDPVSPGVFKTFLHHVGIDKATYVSQVRPNL
;
A
#
# COMPACT_ATOMS: atom_id res chain seq x y z
N MET A 1 -8.49 -23.96 10.14
CA MET A 1 -9.24 -22.76 10.53
C MET A 1 -10.61 -22.80 9.89
N PHE A 2 -11.58 -22.05 10.41
CA PHE A 2 -12.93 -21.88 9.84
C PHE A 2 -13.51 -20.53 10.25
N CYS A 3 -14.56 -20.08 9.57
CA CYS A 3 -15.23 -18.81 9.86
C CYS A 3 -16.54 -19.02 10.64
N ILE A 4 -16.87 -18.05 11.48
CA ILE A 4 -18.12 -17.91 12.23
C ILE A 4 -18.66 -16.50 11.96
N ASP A 5 -19.96 -16.39 11.67
CA ASP A 5 -20.61 -15.09 11.51
C ASP A 5 -21.42 -14.75 12.75
N VAL A 6 -21.12 -13.61 13.36
CA VAL A 6 -21.73 -13.18 14.62
C VAL A 6 -22.22 -11.74 14.50
N PRO A 7 -23.31 -11.35 15.18
CA PRO A 7 -23.73 -9.95 15.22
C PRO A 7 -22.67 -9.07 15.89
N VAL A 8 -22.57 -7.80 15.50
CA VAL A 8 -21.70 -6.82 16.18
C VAL A 8 -22.04 -6.66 17.66
N GLY A 9 -23.31 -6.87 18.03
CA GLY A 9 -23.80 -6.84 19.41
C GLY A 9 -23.54 -8.13 20.21
N ASP A 10 -22.84 -9.13 19.66
CA ASP A 10 -22.51 -10.33 20.42
C ASP A 10 -21.48 -10.00 21.54
N PRO A 11 -21.81 -10.32 22.80
CA PRO A 11 -20.99 -9.88 23.94
C PRO A 11 -19.68 -10.63 24.11
N GLU A 12 -19.52 -11.80 23.50
CA GLU A 12 -18.33 -12.63 23.68
C GLU A 12 -17.23 -12.32 22.66
N VAL A 13 -17.55 -11.58 21.60
CA VAL A 13 -16.57 -11.27 20.53
C VAL A 13 -15.42 -10.42 21.04
N VAL A 14 -15.70 -9.37 21.80
CA VAL A 14 -14.66 -8.47 22.32
C VAL A 14 -13.76 -9.20 23.31
N GLU A 15 -14.34 -10.03 24.18
CA GLU A 15 -13.56 -10.87 25.10
C GLU A 15 -12.69 -11.86 24.31
N PHE A 16 -13.21 -12.50 23.26
CA PHE A 16 -12.45 -13.44 22.45
C PHE A 16 -11.32 -12.78 21.65
N MET A 17 -11.51 -11.53 21.19
CA MET A 17 -10.46 -10.71 20.58
C MET A 17 -9.38 -10.33 21.60
N SER A 18 -9.78 -9.94 22.81
CA SER A 18 -8.89 -9.52 23.88
C SER A 18 -8.04 -10.69 24.40
N THR A 19 -8.67 -11.79 24.80
CA THR A 19 -7.98 -12.95 25.39
C THR A 19 -7.29 -13.82 24.34
N GLY A 20 -7.74 -13.77 23.08
CA GLY A 20 -7.24 -14.57 21.98
C GLY A 20 -7.62 -16.06 22.03
N ALA A 21 -8.35 -16.49 23.08
CA ALA A 21 -8.75 -17.88 23.26
C ALA A 21 -10.07 -17.98 24.03
N CYS A 22 -10.89 -18.99 23.72
CA CYS A 22 -12.13 -19.28 24.42
C CYS A 22 -12.15 -20.77 24.80
N GLU A 23 -12.34 -21.06 26.08
CA GLU A 23 -12.51 -22.43 26.57
C GLU A 23 -13.98 -22.87 26.43
N ILE A 24 -14.17 -24.04 25.83
CA ILE A 24 -15.48 -24.64 25.63
C ILE A 24 -15.58 -25.88 26.52
N ASP A 25 -16.37 -25.78 27.59
CA ASP A 25 -16.64 -26.87 28.52
C ASP A 25 -17.83 -27.72 28.08
N PHE A 26 -17.71 -29.04 28.21
CA PHE A 26 -18.79 -30.01 27.93
C PHE A 26 -19.31 -30.64 29.21
N LEU A 27 -20.55 -30.31 29.58
CA LEU A 27 -21.26 -30.86 30.74
C LEU A 27 -21.96 -32.20 30.47
N GLY A 28 -21.88 -32.76 29.25
CA GLY A 28 -22.61 -33.99 28.93
C GLY A 28 -22.40 -34.50 27.51
N THR A 29 -23.33 -35.36 27.07
CA THR A 29 -23.28 -35.97 25.73
C THR A 29 -23.53 -34.94 24.61
N LYS A 30 -23.23 -35.30 23.36
CA LYS A 30 -23.53 -34.47 22.18
C LYS A 30 -25.01 -34.04 22.11
N LYS A 31 -25.95 -34.89 22.54
CA LYS A 31 -27.37 -34.55 22.59
C LYS A 31 -27.64 -33.45 23.63
N THR A 32 -27.08 -33.59 24.83
CA THR A 32 -27.22 -32.60 25.91
C THR A 32 -26.60 -31.26 25.53
N ALA A 33 -25.40 -31.28 24.93
CA ALA A 33 -24.73 -30.06 24.46
C ALA A 33 -25.52 -29.34 23.35
N ARG A 34 -26.14 -30.09 22.42
CA ARG A 34 -27.04 -29.53 21.41
C ARG A 34 -28.30 -28.93 22.03
N LEU A 35 -28.89 -29.58 23.03
CA LEU A 35 -30.06 -29.06 23.72
C LEU A 35 -29.74 -27.74 24.44
N MET A 36 -28.61 -27.67 25.15
CA MET A 36 -28.16 -26.45 25.83
C MET A 36 -27.79 -25.32 24.84
N ALA A 37 -27.31 -25.68 23.64
CA ALA A 37 -27.03 -24.72 22.58
C ALA A 37 -28.30 -24.07 22.02
N LEU A 38 -29.45 -24.74 22.06
CA LEU A 38 -30.74 -24.18 21.64
C LEU A 38 -31.24 -23.05 22.56
N LEU A 39 -30.73 -22.96 23.79
CA LEU A 39 -31.03 -21.88 24.73
C LEU A 39 -30.25 -20.60 24.44
N LEU A 40 -29.26 -20.66 23.54
CA LEU A 40 -28.44 -19.53 23.11
C LEU A 40 -28.93 -19.01 21.76
N ASP A 41 -28.75 -17.70 21.54
CA ASP A 41 -29.05 -17.10 20.24
C ASP A 41 -28.31 -17.84 19.11
N GLU A 42 -29.02 -18.08 18.01
CA GLU A 42 -28.54 -18.91 16.90
C GLU A 42 -27.25 -18.37 16.30
N LYS A 43 -27.12 -17.05 16.25
CA LYS A 43 -25.96 -16.36 15.70
C LYS A 43 -24.87 -16.09 16.74
N SER A 44 -25.06 -16.48 18.00
CA SER A 44 -24.06 -16.20 19.03
C SER A 44 -22.75 -16.94 18.81
N LEU A 45 -21.64 -16.29 19.17
CA LEU A 45 -20.29 -16.87 19.10
C LEU A 45 -20.22 -18.18 19.88
N ARG A 46 -20.73 -18.17 21.13
CA ARG A 46 -20.73 -19.34 22.02
C ARG A 46 -21.38 -20.56 21.41
N ARG A 47 -22.57 -20.37 20.83
CA ARG A 47 -23.35 -21.47 20.25
C ARG A 47 -22.60 -22.08 19.08
N GLN A 48 -22.10 -21.25 18.18
CA GLN A 48 -21.38 -21.71 17.00
C GLN A 48 -20.05 -22.39 17.35
N LEU A 49 -19.32 -21.90 18.37
CA LEU A 49 -18.14 -22.56 18.91
C LEU A 49 -18.46 -23.93 19.52
N ARG A 50 -19.53 -24.03 20.32
CA ARG A 50 -20.02 -25.30 20.90
C ARG A 50 -20.37 -26.31 19.82
N GLU A 51 -21.03 -25.89 18.74
CA GLU A 51 -21.34 -26.76 17.60
C GLU A 51 -20.08 -27.18 16.85
N ALA A 52 -19.13 -26.25 16.64
CA ALA A 52 -17.87 -26.48 15.95
C ALA A 52 -16.97 -27.49 16.67
N ALA A 53 -17.02 -27.55 18.00
CA ALA A 53 -16.29 -28.53 18.81
C ALA A 53 -16.67 -29.98 18.50
N TRP A 54 -17.87 -30.24 17.94
CA TRP A 54 -18.28 -31.58 17.54
C TRP A 54 -17.92 -31.93 16.09
N ALA A 55 -17.36 -30.99 15.32
CA ALA A 55 -17.03 -31.16 13.91
C ALA A 55 -15.53 -31.45 13.70
N PRO A 56 -15.15 -32.63 13.14
CA PRO A 56 -13.75 -32.97 12.83
C PRO A 56 -13.05 -32.02 11.85
N ALA A 57 -13.79 -31.25 11.05
CA ALA A 57 -13.22 -30.23 10.18
C ALA A 57 -13.01 -28.87 10.87
N LYS A 58 -13.57 -28.68 12.07
CA LYS A 58 -13.55 -27.42 12.83
C LYS A 58 -12.73 -27.55 14.10
N LEU A 59 -13.34 -27.73 15.28
CA LEU A 59 -12.65 -27.75 16.58
C LEU A 59 -12.51 -29.12 17.24
N LYS A 60 -13.15 -30.18 16.72
CA LYS A 60 -13.09 -31.49 17.37
C LYS A 60 -11.65 -32.00 17.47
N PRO A 61 -11.14 -32.36 18.67
CA PRO A 61 -9.80 -32.91 18.83
C PRO A 61 -9.58 -34.17 17.99
N THR A 62 -8.39 -34.31 17.40
CA THR A 62 -8.01 -35.48 16.60
C THR A 62 -7.74 -36.67 17.52
N GLY A 63 -8.44 -37.79 17.34
CA GLY A 63 -8.17 -39.03 18.08
C GLY A 63 -8.87 -39.19 19.45
N SER A 64 -9.52 -38.16 19.99
CA SER A 64 -10.17 -38.23 21.33
C SER A 64 -11.71 -38.23 21.24
N ARG A 65 -12.37 -39.09 22.02
CA ARG A 65 -13.81 -38.96 22.28
C ARG A 65 -14.04 -37.83 23.27
N ILE A 66 -14.88 -36.84 22.91
CA ILE A 66 -15.32 -35.78 23.82
C ILE A 66 -16.22 -36.43 24.89
N LYS A 67 -15.77 -36.39 26.15
CA LYS A 67 -16.51 -36.83 27.34
C LYS A 67 -16.90 -35.62 28.19
N ALA A 68 -17.82 -35.79 29.15
CA ALA A 68 -18.09 -34.77 30.14
C ALA A 68 -16.78 -34.35 30.85
N GLY A 69 -16.57 -33.05 31.02
CA GLY A 69 -15.33 -32.48 31.58
C GLY A 69 -14.18 -32.29 30.57
N THR A 70 -14.36 -32.64 29.29
CA THR A 70 -13.36 -32.31 28.25
C THR A 70 -13.39 -30.79 28.02
N LYS A 71 -12.20 -30.17 27.97
CA LYS A 71 -12.03 -28.78 27.56
C LYS A 71 -11.56 -28.72 26.11
N VAL A 72 -12.24 -27.94 25.28
CA VAL A 72 -11.77 -27.64 23.91
C VAL A 72 -11.50 -26.16 23.83
N VAL A 73 -10.27 -25.78 23.47
CA VAL A 73 -9.87 -24.39 23.32
C VAL A 73 -10.04 -23.98 21.86
N ALA A 74 -10.79 -22.90 21.64
CA ALA A 74 -10.83 -22.19 20.38
C ALA A 74 -9.86 -21.01 20.43
N HIS A 75 -9.08 -20.80 19.37
CA HIS A 75 -8.18 -19.64 19.26
C HIS A 75 -8.72 -18.66 18.23
N CYS A 76 -8.66 -17.37 18.56
CA CYS A 76 -9.02 -16.29 17.66
C CYS A 76 -7.84 -16.03 16.71
N HIS A 77 -8.08 -16.13 15.40
CA HIS A 77 -7.07 -15.86 14.35
C HIS A 77 -7.31 -14.53 13.65
N GLY A 78 -8.49 -13.93 13.78
CA GLY A 78 -8.85 -12.67 13.14
C GLY A 78 -10.33 -12.36 13.30
N VAL A 79 -10.68 -11.07 13.31
CA VAL A 79 -12.06 -10.59 13.33
C VAL A 79 -12.21 -9.50 12.29
N PHE A 80 -13.23 -9.64 11.45
CA PHE A 80 -13.43 -8.78 10.30
C PHE A 80 -14.87 -8.27 10.25
N LEU A 81 -15.06 -7.04 9.78
CA LEU A 81 -16.38 -6.49 9.49
C LEU A 81 -16.86 -7.01 8.12
N LEU A 82 -18.10 -7.46 8.03
CA LEU A 82 -18.75 -7.85 6.77
C LEU A 82 -19.46 -6.66 6.09
N PRO A 83 -19.81 -6.77 4.80
CA PRO A 83 -20.35 -5.65 4.02
C PRO A 83 -21.67 -5.06 4.53
N ASP A 84 -22.45 -5.83 5.30
CA ASP A 84 -23.70 -5.36 5.90
C ASP A 84 -23.51 -4.36 7.06
N GLY A 85 -22.27 -4.20 7.55
CA GLY A 85 -21.93 -3.33 8.69
C GLY A 85 -22.50 -3.78 10.04
N LYS A 86 -23.16 -4.94 10.10
CA LYS A 86 -23.89 -5.45 11.27
C LYS A 86 -23.41 -6.83 11.71
N THR A 87 -22.67 -7.50 10.86
CA THR A 87 -22.14 -8.84 11.11
C THR A 87 -20.62 -8.82 11.07
N LEU A 88 -20.02 -9.56 11.99
CA LEU A 88 -18.59 -9.81 12.07
C LEU A 88 -18.31 -11.24 11.61
N CYS A 89 -17.24 -11.41 10.85
CA CYS A 89 -16.68 -12.72 10.52
C CYS A 89 -15.48 -12.99 11.44
N VAL A 90 -15.61 -13.98 12.31
CA VAL A 90 -14.55 -14.42 13.23
C VAL A 90 -13.84 -15.64 12.64
N LEU A 91 -12.52 -15.53 12.44
CA LEU A 91 -11.66 -16.61 11.99
C LEU A 91 -11.14 -17.41 13.19
N VAL A 92 -11.43 -18.70 13.24
CA VAL A 92 -11.17 -19.57 14.41
C VAL A 92 -10.27 -20.75 14.05
N GLY A 93 -9.36 -21.09 14.96
CA GLY A 93 -8.45 -22.23 14.85
C GLY A 93 -8.38 -23.09 16.11
N ARG A 94 -7.82 -24.30 15.97
CA ARG A 94 -7.53 -25.22 17.10
C ARG A 94 -6.23 -24.93 17.80
N SER A 95 -5.32 -24.27 17.11
CA SER A 95 -3.99 -23.92 17.59
C SER A 95 -3.91 -22.41 17.68
N LYS A 96 -3.04 -21.91 18.56
CA LYS A 96 -2.70 -20.49 18.59
C LYS A 96 -2.25 -20.01 17.20
N PRO A 97 -2.54 -18.76 16.82
CA PRO A 97 -1.95 -18.17 15.63
C PRO A 97 -0.42 -18.29 15.70
N VAL A 98 0.21 -18.68 14.59
CA VAL A 98 1.68 -18.77 14.49
C VAL A 98 2.30 -17.37 14.64
N LEU A 99 1.57 -16.35 14.17
CA LEU A 99 1.85 -14.94 14.35
C LEU A 99 0.63 -14.31 15.02
N PRO A 100 0.71 -13.86 16.28
CA PRO A 100 -0.43 -13.30 17.03
C PRO A 100 -1.11 -12.12 16.31
N ASP A 101 -0.33 -11.34 15.57
CA ASP A 101 -0.78 -10.07 14.97
C ASP A 101 -1.13 -10.16 13.47
N ALA A 102 -1.20 -11.37 12.90
CA ALA A 102 -1.37 -11.54 11.45
C ALA A 102 -2.68 -10.92 10.92
N TRP A 103 -3.77 -10.96 11.70
CA TRP A 103 -5.08 -10.43 11.33
C TRP A 103 -5.83 -9.71 12.46
N ILE A 104 -5.17 -9.50 13.59
CA ILE A 104 -5.63 -8.65 14.68
C ILE A 104 -4.51 -7.65 14.89
N SER A 105 -4.69 -6.40 14.47
CA SER A 105 -3.65 -5.39 14.65
C SER A 105 -3.42 -5.13 16.16
N PRO A 106 -2.21 -4.72 16.57
CA PRO A 106 -1.95 -4.33 17.95
C PRO A 106 -2.91 -3.24 18.45
N SER A 107 -3.28 -2.29 17.58
CA SER A 107 -4.26 -1.25 17.89
C SER A 107 -5.67 -1.79 18.12
N LEU A 108 -6.12 -2.75 17.31
CA LEU A 108 -7.42 -3.39 17.47
C LEU A 108 -7.46 -4.21 18.76
N LYS A 109 -6.37 -4.95 19.06
CA LYS A 109 -6.23 -5.71 20.30
C LYS A 109 -6.25 -4.78 21.53
N ALA A 110 -5.45 -3.72 21.53
CA ALA A 110 -5.43 -2.75 22.63
C ALA A 110 -6.81 -2.10 22.85
N GLY A 111 -7.54 -1.80 21.77
CA GLY A 111 -8.92 -1.33 21.83
C GLY A 111 -9.87 -2.35 22.48
N ALA A 112 -9.76 -3.63 22.11
CA ALA A 112 -10.55 -4.70 22.70
C ALA A 112 -10.21 -4.91 24.20
N ASP A 113 -8.93 -4.89 24.56
CA ASP A 113 -8.45 -5.00 25.94
C ASP A 113 -9.00 -3.85 26.81
N ALA A 114 -8.96 -2.62 26.30
CA ALA A 114 -9.51 -1.45 27.00
C ALA A 114 -11.03 -1.54 27.20
N LEU A 115 -11.77 -1.98 26.18
CA LEU A 115 -13.23 -2.16 26.28
C LEU A 115 -13.60 -3.27 27.26
N LEU A 116 -12.86 -4.38 27.25
CA LEU A 116 -13.09 -5.48 28.19
C LEU A 116 -12.84 -5.02 29.63
N PHE A 117 -11.75 -4.28 29.86
CA PHE A 117 -11.42 -3.73 31.17
C PHE A 117 -12.51 -2.75 31.68
N GLU A 118 -12.94 -1.82 30.82
CA GLU A 118 -14.03 -0.88 31.16
C GLU A 118 -15.33 -1.62 31.50
N HIS A 119 -15.66 -2.67 30.73
CA HIS A 119 -16.84 -3.48 30.98
C HIS A 119 -16.74 -4.25 32.31
N GLN A 120 -15.60 -4.87 32.60
CA GLN A 120 -15.36 -5.57 33.87
C GLN A 120 -15.53 -4.64 35.08
N ALA A 121 -15.03 -3.40 34.98
CA ALA A 121 -15.23 -2.39 36.02
C ALA A 121 -16.71 -2.04 36.23
N LYS A 122 -17.46 -1.80 35.14
CA LYS A 122 -18.92 -1.52 35.20
C LYS A 122 -19.72 -2.69 35.74
N VAL A 123 -19.36 -3.92 35.39
CA VAL A 123 -19.99 -5.13 35.92
C VAL A 123 -19.72 -5.28 37.41
N ALA A 124 -18.50 -5.02 37.87
CA ALA A 124 -18.16 -5.06 39.30
C ALA A 124 -18.96 -4.03 40.10
N GLU A 125 -19.05 -2.78 39.61
CA GLU A 125 -19.88 -1.73 40.22
C GLU A 125 -21.36 -2.13 40.27
N PHE A 126 -21.88 -2.67 39.17
CA PHE A 126 -23.26 -3.16 39.09
C PHE A 126 -23.52 -4.31 40.07
N ASP A 127 -22.65 -5.32 40.10
CA ASP A 127 -22.77 -6.48 40.98
C ASP A 127 -22.68 -6.07 42.46
N GLU A 128 -21.85 -5.07 42.80
CA GLU A 128 -21.78 -4.47 44.14
C GLU A 128 -23.07 -3.71 44.49
N ALA A 129 -23.64 -2.94 43.56
CA ALA A 129 -24.90 -2.22 43.76
C ALA A 129 -26.08 -3.18 43.95
N ILE A 130 -26.15 -4.27 43.17
CA ILE A 130 -27.15 -5.33 43.34
C ILE A 130 -26.96 -6.04 44.68
N SER A 131 -25.73 -6.32 45.09
CA SER A 131 -25.44 -6.95 46.39
C SER A 131 -25.85 -6.07 47.56
N ARG A 132 -25.59 -4.75 47.48
CA ARG A 132 -26.09 -3.76 48.45
C ARG A 132 -27.61 -3.74 48.52
N LYS A 133 -28.30 -3.67 47.37
CA LYS A 133 -29.77 -3.72 47.31
C LYS A 133 -30.35 -5.01 47.93
N LYS A 134 -29.73 -6.16 47.69
CA LYS A 134 -30.16 -7.43 48.30
C LYS A 134 -30.05 -7.36 49.82
N LYS A 135 -28.90 -6.90 50.32
CA LYS A 135 -28.66 -6.75 51.75
C LYS A 135 -29.60 -5.74 52.41
N ASP A 136 -29.84 -4.59 51.77
CA ASP A 136 -30.78 -3.59 52.27
C ASP A 136 -32.22 -4.11 52.32
N ASN A 137 -32.63 -4.92 51.32
CA ASN A 137 -33.93 -5.59 51.33
C ASN A 137 -34.02 -6.61 52.47
N GLU A 138 -33.00 -7.46 52.65
CA GLU A 138 -32.93 -8.44 53.75
C GLU A 138 -33.02 -7.74 55.12
N ASP A 139 -32.23 -6.68 55.33
CA ASP A 139 -32.24 -5.88 56.57
C ASP A 139 -33.58 -5.18 56.80
N PHE A 140 -34.23 -4.68 55.75
CA PHE A 140 -35.54 -4.02 55.81
C PHE A 140 -36.64 -4.98 56.24
N TYR A 141 -36.72 -6.17 55.63
CA TYR A 141 -37.75 -7.16 55.96
C TYR A 141 -37.48 -7.88 57.28
N ALA A 142 -36.21 -8.00 57.71
CA ALA A 142 -35.87 -8.45 59.05
C ALA A 142 -36.39 -7.50 60.14
N ARG A 143 -36.40 -6.19 59.87
CA ARG A 143 -36.89 -5.16 60.82
C ARG A 143 -38.41 -4.93 60.76
N ASN A 144 -39.07 -5.25 59.64
CA ASN A 144 -40.50 -5.00 59.42
C ASN A 144 -41.26 -6.30 59.10
N SER A 145 -41.47 -7.12 60.14
CA SER A 145 -42.04 -8.47 60.01
C SER A 145 -43.46 -8.54 59.43
N ASP A 146 -44.22 -7.45 59.55
CA ASP A 146 -45.56 -7.24 58.99
C ASP A 146 -45.55 -7.06 57.47
N MET A 147 -44.46 -6.51 56.91
CA MET A 147 -44.25 -6.28 55.48
C MET A 147 -43.66 -7.48 54.74
N LYS A 148 -43.37 -8.59 55.44
CA LYS A 148 -42.72 -9.78 54.88
C LYS A 148 -43.47 -10.42 53.71
N ARG A 149 -44.79 -10.21 53.59
CA ARG A 149 -45.60 -10.66 52.44
C ARG A 149 -45.18 -10.03 51.10
N LEU A 150 -44.45 -8.91 51.12
CA LEU A 150 -43.97 -8.19 49.92
C LEU A 150 -42.51 -8.52 49.55
N GLU A 151 -41.80 -9.32 50.36
CA GLU A 151 -40.40 -9.71 50.16
C GLU A 151 -40.17 -10.32 48.77
N GLY A 152 -41.04 -11.25 48.35
CA GLY A 152 -40.95 -11.87 47.03
C GLY A 152 -41.08 -10.90 45.85
N TYR A 153 -41.79 -9.79 46.01
CA TYR A 153 -41.87 -8.75 44.96
C TYR A 153 -40.57 -7.96 44.85
N ALA A 154 -39.95 -7.62 45.99
CA ALA A 154 -38.66 -6.95 46.03
C ALA A 154 -37.53 -7.84 45.49
N GLU A 155 -37.54 -9.13 45.82
CA GLU A 155 -36.62 -10.13 45.26
C GLU A 155 -36.81 -10.28 43.75
N ALA A 156 -38.05 -10.38 43.28
CA ALA A 156 -38.36 -10.44 41.85
C ALA A 156 -37.87 -9.18 41.11
N LYS A 157 -38.03 -7.99 41.71
CA LYS A 157 -37.53 -6.73 41.14
C LYS A 157 -36.00 -6.73 41.04
N VAL A 158 -35.29 -7.16 42.08
CA VAL A 158 -33.82 -7.27 42.05
C VAL A 158 -33.36 -8.32 41.04
N ALA A 159 -34.07 -9.45 40.92
CA ALA A 159 -33.79 -10.46 39.92
C ALA A 159 -33.98 -9.92 38.49
N MET A 160 -35.05 -9.16 38.23
CA MET A 160 -35.28 -8.49 36.96
C MET A 160 -34.19 -7.45 36.66
N GLU A 161 -33.84 -6.58 37.62
CA GLU A 161 -32.74 -5.62 37.46
C GLU A 161 -31.43 -6.34 37.15
N SER A 162 -31.11 -7.41 37.87
CA SER A 162 -29.89 -8.20 37.66
C SER A 162 -29.82 -8.85 36.26
N HIS A 163 -30.97 -9.17 35.67
CA HIS A 163 -31.03 -9.82 34.36
C HIS A 163 -31.08 -8.84 33.19
N PHE A 164 -31.82 -7.73 33.30
CA PHE A 164 -32.08 -6.83 32.18
C PHE A 164 -31.20 -5.56 32.18
N GLN A 165 -30.64 -5.18 33.33
CA GLN A 165 -29.84 -3.95 33.45
C GLN A 165 -28.34 -4.21 33.58
N ARG A 166 -27.91 -5.49 33.57
CA ARG A 166 -26.48 -5.81 33.62
C ARG A 166 -25.80 -5.23 32.37
N PRO A 167 -24.67 -4.52 32.51
CA PRO A 167 -23.93 -3.98 31.38
C PRO A 167 -23.66 -5.06 30.32
N VAL A 168 -23.74 -4.70 29.04
CA VAL A 168 -23.45 -5.59 27.90
C VAL A 168 -22.23 -5.07 27.17
N LEU A 169 -21.29 -5.96 26.87
CA LEU A 169 -20.12 -5.67 26.05
C LEU A 169 -20.51 -5.78 24.57
N THR A 170 -20.12 -4.84 23.72
CA THR A 170 -20.37 -4.92 22.27
C THR A 170 -19.15 -4.46 21.48
N ALA A 171 -19.03 -4.91 20.24
CA ALA A 171 -17.92 -4.54 19.36
C ALA A 171 -18.13 -3.21 18.60
N GLU A 172 -19.21 -2.48 18.87
CA GLU A 172 -19.58 -1.26 18.11
C GLU A 172 -18.48 -0.19 18.13
N ARG A 173 -17.82 -0.01 19.28
CA ARG A 173 -16.71 0.95 19.44
C ARG A 173 -15.43 0.52 18.71
N LEU A 174 -15.34 -0.73 18.25
CA LEU A 174 -14.20 -1.26 17.49
C LEU A 174 -14.42 -1.21 15.98
N LEU A 175 -15.64 -0.93 15.50
CA LEU A 175 -15.97 -0.95 14.06
C LEU A 175 -15.00 -0.15 13.18
N PRO A 176 -14.55 1.07 13.55
CA PRO A 176 -13.61 1.83 12.72
C PRO A 176 -12.23 1.17 12.57
N SER A 177 -11.84 0.35 13.55
CA SER A 177 -10.54 -0.33 13.61
C SER A 177 -10.58 -1.74 13.02
N LEU A 178 -11.77 -2.28 12.72
CA LEU A 178 -11.92 -3.63 12.19
C LEU A 178 -11.55 -3.68 10.70
N PRO A 179 -10.71 -4.64 10.29
CA PRO A 179 -10.45 -4.87 8.88
C PRO A 179 -11.74 -5.31 8.18
N ARG A 180 -11.94 -4.77 6.98
CA ARG A 180 -13.08 -5.08 6.13
C ARG A 180 -12.83 -6.39 5.38
N VAL A 181 -13.87 -7.19 5.18
CA VAL A 181 -13.78 -8.45 4.43
C VAL A 181 -15.04 -8.77 3.63
N ALA A 182 -14.87 -9.40 2.48
CA ALA A 182 -15.94 -10.03 1.73
C ALA A 182 -15.71 -11.55 1.63
N LYS A 183 -16.80 -12.31 1.63
CA LYS A 183 -16.77 -13.76 1.50
C LYS A 183 -17.01 -14.19 0.06
N PHE A 184 -16.34 -15.25 -0.37
CA PHE A 184 -16.57 -15.86 -1.67
C PHE A 184 -16.52 -17.39 -1.60
N PRO A 185 -17.24 -18.10 -2.49
CA PRO A 185 -17.13 -19.55 -2.56
C PRO A 185 -15.75 -19.96 -3.08
N GLN A 186 -15.06 -20.86 -2.37
CA GLN A 186 -13.79 -21.40 -2.83
C GLN A 186 -14.05 -22.47 -3.91
N PRO A 187 -13.51 -22.32 -5.14
CA PRO A 187 -13.66 -23.32 -6.19
C PRO A 187 -13.05 -24.66 -5.78
N THR A 188 -13.71 -25.76 -6.15
CA THR A 188 -13.22 -27.12 -5.87
C THR A 188 -11.99 -27.51 -6.68
N SER A 189 -11.74 -26.85 -7.82
CA SER A 189 -10.71 -27.25 -8.78
C SER A 189 -9.30 -26.75 -8.46
N GLY A 190 -9.07 -26.09 -7.32
CA GLY A 190 -7.76 -25.50 -6.97
C GLY A 190 -7.24 -24.47 -7.99
N ASP A 191 -8.12 -24.03 -8.90
CA ASP A 191 -7.81 -23.16 -10.02
C ASP A 191 -7.73 -21.71 -9.52
N THR A 192 -6.52 -21.15 -9.58
CA THR A 192 -6.20 -19.81 -9.09
C THR A 192 -6.94 -18.71 -9.84
N GLU A 193 -7.24 -18.91 -11.12
CA GLU A 193 -7.94 -17.92 -11.93
C GLU A 193 -9.44 -17.87 -11.57
N LYS A 194 -10.05 -19.04 -11.34
CA LYS A 194 -11.42 -19.12 -10.81
C LYS A 194 -11.51 -18.54 -9.40
N LEU A 195 -10.49 -18.77 -8.58
CA LEU A 195 -10.40 -18.21 -7.24
C LEU A 195 -10.34 -16.68 -7.30
N ALA A 196 -9.47 -16.11 -8.14
CA ALA A 196 -9.36 -14.68 -8.34
C ALA A 196 -10.67 -14.07 -8.84
N ARG A 197 -11.33 -14.70 -9.82
CA ARG A 197 -12.64 -14.25 -10.31
C ARG A 197 -13.71 -14.23 -9.22
N ALA A 198 -13.77 -15.26 -8.38
CA ALA A 198 -14.70 -15.32 -7.26
C ALA A 198 -14.43 -14.22 -6.22
N ALA A 199 -13.16 -13.96 -5.91
CA ALA A 199 -12.76 -12.89 -5.01
C ALA A 199 -13.12 -11.51 -5.58
N ILE A 200 -12.82 -11.24 -6.85
CA ILE A 200 -13.17 -9.98 -7.54
C ILE A 200 -14.69 -9.76 -7.54
N ALA A 201 -15.48 -10.81 -7.82
CA ALA A 201 -16.93 -10.73 -7.78
C ALA A 201 -17.45 -10.39 -6.36
N ALA A 202 -16.82 -10.93 -5.31
CA ALA A 202 -17.17 -10.60 -3.94
C ALA A 202 -16.76 -9.18 -3.52
N VAL A 203 -15.63 -8.68 -4.00
CA VAL A 203 -15.23 -7.27 -3.84
C VAL A 203 -16.28 -6.37 -4.49
N ALA A 204 -16.61 -6.61 -5.76
CA ALA A 204 -17.61 -5.82 -6.49
C ALA A 204 -19.01 -5.90 -5.85
N GLY A 205 -19.39 -7.09 -5.36
CA GLY A 205 -20.67 -7.31 -4.68
C GLY A 205 -20.75 -6.79 -3.24
N SER A 206 -19.63 -6.35 -2.65
CA SER A 206 -19.60 -5.83 -1.28
C SER A 206 -20.23 -4.44 -1.15
N GLY A 207 -20.28 -3.67 -2.23
CA GLY A 207 -20.71 -2.26 -2.19
C GLY A 207 -19.67 -1.32 -1.56
N TRP A 208 -18.51 -1.82 -1.13
CA TRP A 208 -17.40 -0.97 -0.71
C TRP A 208 -16.53 -0.55 -1.91
N PRO A 209 -15.92 0.64 -1.86
CA PRO A 209 -14.94 1.06 -2.86
C PRO A 209 -13.75 0.10 -2.98
N PRO A 210 -13.06 0.06 -4.14
CA PRO A 210 -11.85 -0.72 -4.31
C PRO A 210 -10.71 -0.21 -3.42
N SER A 211 -9.64 -1.00 -3.31
CA SER A 211 -8.39 -0.51 -2.71
C SER A 211 -7.74 0.55 -3.60
N ARG A 212 -7.14 1.59 -3.00
CA ARG A 212 -6.47 2.67 -3.73
C ARG A 212 -5.38 2.13 -4.67
N ASP A 213 -4.57 1.22 -4.15
CA ASP A 213 -3.41 0.63 -4.82
C ASP A 213 -3.74 -0.68 -5.57
N GLY A 214 -5.01 -1.11 -5.54
CA GLY A 214 -5.42 -2.40 -6.10
C GLY A 214 -4.92 -3.63 -5.32
N ASN A 215 -4.41 -3.46 -4.08
CA ASN A 215 -3.97 -4.57 -3.25
C ASN A 215 -5.12 -5.21 -2.47
N TYR A 216 -5.17 -6.54 -2.48
CA TYR A 216 -6.17 -7.34 -1.78
C TYR A 216 -5.48 -8.51 -1.07
N ALA A 217 -5.92 -8.85 0.13
CA ALA A 217 -5.42 -9.97 0.92
C ALA A 217 -6.47 -11.10 0.95
N GLY A 218 -6.07 -12.31 0.56
CA GLY A 218 -6.96 -13.48 0.54
C GLY A 218 -6.67 -14.45 1.69
N ILE A 219 -7.71 -14.99 2.33
CA ILE A 219 -7.60 -16.06 3.33
C ILE A 219 -8.44 -17.26 2.87
N LEU A 220 -7.83 -18.45 2.86
CA LEU A 220 -8.51 -19.71 2.53
C LEU A 220 -8.61 -20.60 3.79
N PRO A 221 -9.65 -20.43 4.63
CA PRO A 221 -9.82 -21.21 5.84
C PRO A 221 -10.23 -22.67 5.53
N GLY A 222 -9.22 -23.55 5.46
CA GLY A 222 -9.41 -25.00 5.38
C GLY A 222 -9.09 -25.61 4.02
N ALA A 223 -9.21 -26.95 3.92
CA ALA A 223 -9.00 -27.67 2.68
C ALA A 223 -10.16 -27.44 1.69
N ALA A 224 -9.85 -27.32 0.40
CA ALA A 224 -10.85 -27.12 -0.65
C ALA A 224 -11.91 -28.25 -0.63
N GLY A 225 -13.19 -27.87 -0.61
CA GLY A 225 -14.32 -28.80 -0.58
C GLY A 225 -15.62 -28.13 -1.00
N ARG A 226 -16.70 -28.89 -1.19
CA ARG A 226 -17.99 -28.43 -1.75
C ARG A 226 -18.69 -27.26 -1.00
N ARG A 227 -18.14 -26.78 0.12
CA ARG A 227 -18.66 -25.65 0.93
C ARG A 227 -17.55 -24.78 1.55
N ALA A 228 -16.32 -24.86 1.04
CA ALA A 228 -15.25 -24.02 1.56
C ALA A 228 -15.47 -22.56 1.13
N GLN A 229 -15.28 -21.62 2.06
CA GLN A 229 -15.40 -20.19 1.81
C GLN A 229 -14.02 -19.56 1.89
N GLY A 230 -13.70 -18.71 0.92
CA GLY A 230 -12.57 -17.79 0.99
C GLY A 230 -13.00 -16.44 1.54
N LEU A 231 -12.03 -15.72 2.09
CA LEU A 231 -12.17 -14.33 2.53
C LEU A 231 -11.24 -13.47 1.68
N VAL A 232 -11.71 -12.28 1.30
CA VAL A 232 -10.88 -11.24 0.68
C VAL A 232 -11.02 -9.96 1.51
N SER A 233 -9.91 -9.43 1.98
CA SER A 233 -9.81 -8.25 2.84
C SER A 233 -8.98 -7.17 2.14
N TRP A 234 -9.38 -5.91 2.28
CA TRP A 234 -8.69 -4.75 1.72
C TRP A 234 -9.06 -3.49 2.52
N VAL A 235 -8.39 -2.38 2.22
CA VAL A 235 -8.71 -1.06 2.76
C VAL A 235 -9.46 -0.28 1.67
N PRO A 236 -10.80 -0.13 1.76
CA PRO A 236 -11.55 0.64 0.77
C PRO A 236 -11.15 2.09 0.76
N HIS A 237 -10.91 2.61 -0.44
CA HIS A 237 -10.54 3.99 -0.69
C HIS A 237 -11.79 4.82 -0.99
N THR A 238 -12.14 5.74 -0.10
CA THR A 238 -13.32 6.62 -0.28
C THR A 238 -12.99 7.96 -0.95
N GLY A 239 -11.73 8.16 -1.34
CA GLY A 239 -11.29 9.37 -2.04
C GLY A 239 -11.66 9.36 -3.52
N LEU A 240 -11.01 10.25 -4.28
CA LEU A 240 -11.11 10.25 -5.74
C LEU A 240 -10.53 8.95 -6.33
N PRO A 241 -10.97 8.53 -7.54
CA PRO A 241 -10.40 7.37 -8.22
C PRO A 241 -8.89 7.46 -8.27
N SER A 242 -8.19 6.41 -7.88
CA SER A 242 -6.72 6.44 -7.86
C SER A 242 -6.15 6.37 -9.27
N TYR A 243 -4.96 6.93 -9.49
CA TYR A 243 -4.29 6.81 -10.78
C TYR A 243 -4.10 5.34 -11.24
N PRO A 244 -3.74 4.38 -10.35
CA PRO A 244 -3.77 2.97 -10.70
C PRO A 244 -5.13 2.50 -11.25
N GLU A 245 -6.25 2.90 -10.65
CA GLU A 245 -7.59 2.58 -11.14
C GLU A 245 -7.88 3.21 -12.51
N VAL A 246 -7.52 4.49 -12.68
CA VAL A 246 -7.64 5.22 -13.96
C VAL A 246 -6.85 4.48 -15.06
N ARG A 247 -5.58 4.16 -14.81
CA ARG A 247 -4.73 3.43 -15.75
C ARG A 247 -5.32 2.07 -16.13
N TRP A 248 -5.78 1.30 -15.15
CA TRP A 248 -6.45 0.02 -15.39
C TRP A 248 -7.73 0.17 -16.23
N ALA A 249 -8.50 1.24 -16.01
CA ALA A 249 -9.69 1.54 -16.79
C ALA A 249 -9.35 1.85 -18.25
N VAL A 250 -8.29 2.64 -18.53
CA VAL A 250 -7.79 2.87 -19.91
C VAL A 250 -7.43 1.55 -20.57
N GLN A 251 -6.59 0.74 -19.91
CA GLN A 251 -6.09 -0.51 -20.49
C GLN A 251 -7.20 -1.49 -20.84
N ARG A 252 -8.24 -1.55 -20.00
CA ARG A 252 -9.35 -2.48 -20.17
C ARG A 252 -10.43 -1.97 -21.13
N ARG A 253 -10.77 -0.69 -21.08
CA ARG A 253 -11.92 -0.13 -21.83
C ARG A 253 -11.50 0.52 -23.14
N LEU A 254 -10.26 1.00 -23.24
CA LEU A 254 -9.76 1.71 -24.39
C LEU A 254 -8.43 1.11 -24.90
N PRO A 255 -8.40 -0.17 -25.30
CA PRO A 255 -7.18 -0.81 -25.78
C PRO A 255 -6.60 -0.18 -27.05
N ALA A 256 -7.35 0.70 -27.75
CA ALA A 256 -6.86 1.48 -28.88
C ALA A 256 -6.00 2.69 -28.47
N ALA A 257 -6.00 3.09 -27.20
CA ALA A 257 -5.09 4.10 -26.67
C ALA A 257 -3.68 3.57 -26.41
N LEU A 258 -3.51 2.24 -26.40
CA LEU A 258 -2.23 1.59 -26.17
C LEU A 258 -1.56 1.20 -27.48
N ARG A 259 -0.23 1.25 -27.51
CA ARG A 259 0.59 0.67 -28.58
C ARG A 259 0.41 -0.85 -28.60
N LYS A 260 0.40 -1.45 -29.80
CA LYS A 260 0.28 -2.89 -30.00
C LYS A 260 1.40 -3.41 -30.91
N PRO A 261 2.27 -4.34 -30.45
CA PRO A 261 2.48 -4.70 -29.05
C PRO A 261 3.07 -3.54 -28.24
N ARG A 262 2.90 -3.56 -26.92
CA ARG A 262 3.65 -2.67 -26.01
C ARG A 262 5.10 -3.15 -25.92
N SER A 263 6.02 -2.22 -25.66
CA SER A 263 7.45 -2.48 -25.61
C SER A 263 7.88 -3.09 -24.27
N GLU A 264 8.60 -4.20 -24.34
CA GLU A 264 9.31 -4.81 -23.20
C GLU A 264 10.76 -4.30 -23.08
N GLN A 265 11.19 -3.40 -23.97
CA GLN A 265 12.54 -2.87 -23.96
C GLN A 265 12.69 -1.82 -22.85
N MET A 266 13.52 -2.15 -21.86
CA MET A 266 14.14 -1.18 -20.96
C MET A 266 15.31 -0.57 -21.72
N GLY A 267 15.25 0.72 -22.01
CA GLY A 267 16.31 1.36 -22.77
C GLY A 267 16.13 2.86 -22.77
N LYS A 268 17.25 3.56 -22.59
CA LYS A 268 17.36 5.00 -22.82
C LYS A 268 16.75 5.31 -24.19
N PRO A 269 15.98 6.40 -24.35
CA PRO A 269 15.53 6.79 -25.67
C PRO A 269 16.75 6.89 -26.60
N THR A 270 16.68 6.29 -27.79
CA THR A 270 17.82 6.27 -28.70
C THR A 270 18.04 7.68 -29.26
N PHE A 271 19.04 8.38 -28.71
CA PHE A 271 19.68 9.54 -29.32
C PHE A 271 21.04 9.09 -29.86
N ASP A 272 21.08 8.54 -31.09
CA ASP A 272 22.28 8.16 -31.88
C ASP A 272 23.49 7.53 -31.17
N THR A 273 23.32 6.96 -29.98
CA THR A 273 24.39 6.31 -29.22
C THR A 273 23.86 5.01 -28.62
N GLY A 274 24.36 3.92 -29.21
CA GLY A 274 24.32 2.51 -28.79
C GLY A 274 23.31 2.11 -27.71
N SER A 275 22.30 1.35 -28.11
CA SER A 275 21.48 0.55 -27.20
C SER A 275 22.35 -0.48 -26.46
N GLN A 276 22.50 -0.34 -25.14
CA GLN A 276 22.98 -1.42 -24.28
C GLN A 276 21.81 -2.26 -23.74
N PRO A 277 21.95 -3.60 -23.68
CA PRO A 277 20.99 -4.44 -22.96
C PRO A 277 21.13 -4.19 -21.45
N VAL A 278 20.09 -3.64 -20.82
CA VAL A 278 20.04 -3.42 -19.37
C VAL A 278 19.85 -4.76 -18.66
N ALA A 279 20.95 -5.40 -18.29
CA ALA A 279 20.95 -6.39 -17.22
C ALA A 279 21.00 -5.64 -15.88
N ASP A 280 20.07 -5.95 -14.98
CA ASP A 280 20.02 -5.50 -13.58
C ASP A 280 19.56 -4.04 -13.35
N SER A 281 18.35 -3.67 -13.80
CA SER A 281 17.66 -2.48 -13.28
C SER A 281 17.08 -2.74 -11.88
N VAL A 282 17.33 -1.87 -10.91
CA VAL A 282 16.82 -2.02 -9.54
C VAL A 282 15.74 -0.97 -9.23
N GLN A 283 14.68 -1.37 -8.49
CA GLN A 283 13.54 -0.52 -8.17
C GLN A 283 13.68 0.19 -6.83
N VAL A 284 13.37 1.50 -6.85
CA VAL A 284 13.21 2.36 -5.68
C VAL A 284 11.76 2.79 -5.58
N GLN A 285 11.29 3.11 -4.38
CA GLN A 285 9.90 3.45 -4.16
C GLN A 285 9.72 4.88 -4.68
N GLY A 286 8.65 5.17 -5.43
CA GLY A 286 8.29 6.56 -5.65
C GLY A 286 7.98 7.17 -4.28
N PHE A 287 8.64 8.27 -3.95
CA PHE A 287 8.47 8.95 -2.67
C PHE A 287 7.94 10.35 -2.89
N ASP A 288 7.28 10.90 -1.86
CA ASP A 288 7.02 12.32 -1.83
C ASP A 288 8.39 13.04 -1.80
N PRO A 289 8.74 13.79 -2.86
CA PRO A 289 10.05 14.41 -2.95
C PRO A 289 10.23 15.53 -1.93
N THR A 290 9.19 15.87 -1.14
CA THR A 290 9.23 16.82 -0.02
C THR A 290 9.36 16.15 1.35
N SER A 291 9.35 14.81 1.42
CA SER A 291 9.52 14.06 2.67
C SER A 291 10.96 14.12 3.20
N ASN A 292 11.11 14.01 4.53
CA ASN A 292 12.44 13.91 5.16
C ASN A 292 13.15 12.59 4.84
N ASP A 293 12.41 11.56 4.41
CA ASP A 293 12.94 10.23 4.11
C ASP A 293 14.07 10.25 3.07
N LEU A 294 13.98 11.15 2.08
CA LEU A 294 15.01 11.32 1.06
C LEU A 294 16.30 11.91 1.64
N LYS A 295 16.17 12.91 2.52
CA LYS A 295 17.31 13.52 3.18
C LYS A 295 18.03 12.50 4.05
N ASP A 296 17.27 11.77 4.88
CA ASP A 296 17.82 10.79 5.81
C ASP A 296 18.51 9.65 5.04
N ALA A 297 17.98 9.26 3.87
CA ALA A 297 18.64 8.31 2.99
C ALA A 297 19.98 8.80 2.45
N LEU A 298 20.09 10.09 2.09
CA LEU A 298 21.29 10.69 1.49
C LEU A 298 22.29 11.27 2.50
N ASP A 299 21.99 11.17 3.80
CA ASP A 299 22.85 11.71 4.86
C ASP A 299 24.23 11.04 4.85
N ASP A 300 25.26 11.84 5.09
CA ASP A 300 26.70 11.48 5.05
C ASP A 300 27.21 10.84 3.74
N LEU A 301 26.42 10.88 2.65
CA LEU A 301 26.84 10.37 1.35
C LEU A 301 28.10 11.07 0.85
N GLN A 302 29.06 10.28 0.34
CA GLN A 302 30.26 10.77 -0.34
C GLN A 302 30.27 10.26 -1.77
N LEU A 303 30.33 11.18 -2.73
CA LEU A 303 30.41 10.84 -4.15
C LEU A 303 31.85 10.43 -4.48
N ASP A 304 31.98 9.45 -5.37
CA ASP A 304 33.22 9.12 -6.04
C ASP A 304 33.71 10.33 -6.85
N GLN A 305 34.94 10.79 -6.60
CA GLN A 305 35.56 11.95 -7.25
C GLN A 305 36.64 11.56 -8.26
N ASP A 306 36.79 10.28 -8.59
CA ASP A 306 37.68 9.86 -9.65
C ASP A 306 37.23 10.48 -10.99
N ASP A 307 38.21 10.94 -11.78
CA ASP A 307 38.02 11.67 -13.05
C ASP A 307 37.04 12.86 -12.94
N TYR A 308 37.03 13.54 -11.78
CA TYR A 308 36.07 14.61 -11.46
C TYR A 308 35.85 15.63 -12.59
N ARG A 309 36.92 16.15 -13.19
CA ARG A 309 36.81 17.21 -14.21
C ARG A 309 36.16 16.70 -15.50
N ASP A 310 36.63 15.56 -15.99
CA ASP A 310 36.11 14.96 -17.23
C ASP A 310 34.63 14.60 -17.06
N ARG A 311 34.25 14.03 -15.91
CA ARG A 311 32.85 13.69 -15.61
C ARG A 311 31.92 14.91 -15.55
N VAL A 312 32.38 16.00 -14.92
CA VAL A 312 31.62 17.27 -14.86
C VAL A 312 31.46 17.88 -16.24
N ASP A 313 32.52 17.89 -17.05
CA ASP A 313 32.46 18.45 -18.40
C ASP A 313 31.58 17.59 -19.34
N ASP A 314 31.68 16.27 -19.24
CA ASP A 314 30.86 15.34 -20.02
C ASP A 314 29.37 15.44 -19.68
N VAL A 315 29.00 15.46 -18.39
CA VAL A 315 27.59 15.58 -18.02
C VAL A 315 27.01 16.94 -18.42
N ARG A 316 27.79 18.03 -18.32
CA ARG A 316 27.35 19.36 -18.78
C ARG A 316 27.15 19.39 -20.29
N LYS A 317 28.04 18.74 -21.05
CA LYS A 317 27.89 18.60 -22.49
C LYS A 317 26.65 17.79 -22.85
N ASP A 318 26.40 16.69 -22.14
CA ASP A 318 25.22 15.85 -22.36
C ASP A 318 23.93 16.60 -22.01
N VAL A 319 23.87 17.28 -20.85
CA VAL A 319 22.72 18.11 -20.44
C VAL A 319 22.47 19.25 -21.41
N LYS A 320 23.51 19.90 -21.91
CA LYS A 320 23.36 20.95 -22.93
C LYS A 320 22.81 20.40 -24.26
N GLY A 321 23.16 19.16 -24.60
CA GLY A 321 22.73 18.52 -25.85
C GLY A 321 21.35 17.87 -25.77
N GLN A 322 21.02 17.23 -24.64
CA GLN A 322 19.86 16.34 -24.47
C GLN A 322 18.93 16.75 -23.32
N GLY A 323 19.26 17.80 -22.55
CA GLY A 323 18.50 18.17 -21.36
C GLY A 323 18.59 17.11 -20.26
N PHE A 324 17.52 16.96 -19.47
CA PHE A 324 17.43 15.94 -18.42
C PHE A 324 17.40 14.51 -18.98
N GLU A 325 17.03 14.33 -20.26
CA GLU A 325 17.01 13.03 -20.95
C GLU A 325 18.41 12.38 -21.02
N ALA A 326 19.47 13.18 -20.82
CA ALA A 326 20.84 12.69 -20.64
C ALA A 326 20.99 11.76 -19.42
N ILE A 327 20.21 12.02 -18.37
CA ILE A 327 20.40 11.48 -17.01
C ILE A 327 19.23 10.58 -16.60
N ALA A 328 18.01 10.94 -16.97
CA ALA A 328 16.81 10.17 -16.64
C ALA A 328 15.82 10.19 -17.80
N TRP A 329 14.80 9.33 -17.76
CA TRP A 329 13.73 9.34 -18.74
C TRP A 329 12.45 8.67 -18.22
N PHE A 330 11.31 9.13 -18.72
CA PHE A 330 10.01 8.53 -18.44
C PHE A 330 9.53 7.61 -19.57
N GLN A 331 9.18 6.37 -19.21
CA GLN A 331 8.58 5.37 -20.09
C GLN A 331 7.06 5.27 -19.84
N PRO A 332 6.18 5.87 -20.68
CA PRO A 332 4.74 5.87 -20.49
C PRO A 332 4.09 4.47 -20.64
N TYR A 333 3.13 4.14 -19.77
CA TYR A 333 2.42 2.85 -19.84
C TYR A 333 1.61 2.65 -21.13
N HIS A 334 1.27 3.74 -21.84
CA HIS A 334 0.60 3.65 -23.15
C HIS A 334 1.46 2.92 -24.20
N VAL A 335 2.79 2.95 -24.03
CA VAL A 335 3.75 2.36 -24.98
C VAL A 335 4.51 1.19 -24.36
N TRP A 336 4.81 1.22 -23.07
CA TRP A 336 5.58 0.19 -22.35
C TRP A 336 4.71 -0.74 -21.50
N THR A 337 5.19 -1.94 -21.21
CA THR A 337 4.44 -2.93 -20.42
C THR A 337 4.42 -2.59 -18.92
N GLU A 338 3.66 -3.35 -18.13
CA GLU A 338 3.59 -3.17 -16.67
C GLU A 338 4.95 -3.36 -15.97
N GLU A 339 5.85 -4.07 -16.62
CA GLU A 339 7.19 -4.39 -16.12
C GLU A 339 8.18 -3.27 -16.42
N THR A 340 7.98 -2.55 -17.53
CA THR A 340 8.96 -1.61 -18.09
C THR A 340 8.50 -0.16 -18.11
N TRP A 341 7.26 0.17 -17.76
CA TRP A 341 6.85 1.58 -17.64
C TRP A 341 7.35 2.22 -16.33
N GLY A 342 7.54 3.53 -16.32
CA GLY A 342 7.92 4.31 -15.14
C GLY A 342 9.10 5.25 -15.41
N ILE A 343 9.69 5.78 -14.33
CA ILE A 343 10.85 6.68 -14.37
C ILE A 343 12.12 5.84 -14.26
N TYR A 344 13.11 6.17 -15.09
CA TYR A 344 14.42 5.54 -15.12
C TYR A 344 15.50 6.59 -14.93
N PHE A 345 16.49 6.26 -14.11
CA PHE A 345 17.72 7.03 -13.94
C PHE A 345 18.90 6.23 -14.47
N ASP A 346 19.79 6.89 -15.20
CA ASP A 346 21.16 6.45 -15.36
C ASP A 346 21.92 6.76 -14.06
N ALA A 347 22.26 5.73 -13.31
CA ALA A 347 22.81 5.88 -11.96
C ALA A 347 24.17 6.58 -11.97
N ARG A 348 25.00 6.35 -13.00
CA ARG A 348 26.33 6.98 -13.09
C ARG A 348 26.19 8.44 -13.51
N LYS A 349 25.35 8.74 -14.50
CA LYS A 349 25.12 10.14 -14.93
C LYS A 349 24.44 10.98 -13.85
N LEU A 350 23.67 10.36 -12.96
CA LEU A 350 23.12 11.03 -11.79
C LEU A 350 24.24 11.45 -10.80
N ASP A 351 25.21 10.57 -10.52
CA ASP A 351 26.38 10.93 -9.71
C ASP A 351 27.18 12.07 -10.39
N ASP A 352 27.36 12.00 -11.71
CA ASP A 352 28.07 13.03 -12.49
C ASP A 352 27.36 14.39 -12.38
N LEU A 353 26.02 14.42 -12.49
CA LEU A 353 25.23 15.63 -12.28
C LEU A 353 25.46 16.20 -10.87
N ALA A 354 25.47 15.34 -9.84
CA ALA A 354 25.74 15.78 -8.48
C ALA A 354 27.17 16.36 -8.32
N LEU A 355 28.17 15.78 -8.98
CA LEU A 355 29.51 16.38 -9.01
C LEU A 355 29.52 17.75 -9.70
N SER A 356 28.72 17.94 -10.75
CA SER A 356 28.61 19.24 -11.41
C SER A 356 28.04 20.31 -10.48
N PHE A 357 27.04 19.97 -9.65
CA PHE A 357 26.53 20.88 -8.62
C PHE A 357 27.58 21.21 -7.56
N LEU A 358 28.40 20.24 -7.14
CA LEU A 358 29.52 20.53 -6.24
C LEU A 358 30.52 21.51 -6.85
N ASP A 359 30.74 21.45 -8.16
CA ASP A 359 31.60 22.40 -8.87
C ASP A 359 30.97 23.81 -8.90
N ASP A 360 29.67 23.88 -9.15
CA ASP A 360 28.93 25.14 -9.19
C ASP A 360 28.79 25.77 -7.81
N PHE A 361 28.70 24.99 -6.74
CA PHE A 361 28.74 25.50 -5.38
C PHE A 361 30.04 26.27 -5.11
N LYS A 362 31.19 25.74 -5.55
CA LYS A 362 32.49 26.42 -5.42
C LYS A 362 32.48 27.75 -6.16
N SER A 363 31.98 27.76 -7.39
CA SER A 363 31.90 28.96 -8.25
C SER A 363 30.95 30.02 -7.68
N ALA A 364 29.83 29.60 -7.08
CA ALA A 364 28.82 30.47 -6.48
C ALA A 364 29.08 30.82 -5.00
N ARG A 365 30.22 30.39 -4.43
CA ARG A 365 30.59 30.56 -3.00
C ARG A 365 29.55 29.98 -2.04
N VAL A 366 28.91 28.89 -2.42
CA VAL A 366 28.00 28.11 -1.57
C VAL A 366 28.82 27.02 -0.88
N HIS A 367 28.73 26.93 0.45
CA HIS A 367 29.33 25.80 1.18
C HIS A 367 28.31 24.67 1.19
N GLY A 368 28.35 23.82 0.16
CA GLY A 368 27.47 22.66 0.02
C GLY A 368 28.21 21.34 0.23
N SER A 369 27.48 20.32 0.70
CA SER A 369 27.99 18.96 0.89
C SER A 369 27.67 18.06 -0.30
N HIS A 370 28.32 16.89 -0.36
CA HIS A 370 27.97 15.82 -1.29
C HIS A 370 26.49 15.39 -1.16
N SER A 371 25.98 15.29 0.08
CA SER A 371 24.56 15.02 0.33
C SER A 371 23.64 16.09 -0.25
N LEU A 372 23.98 17.38 -0.13
CA LEU A 372 23.19 18.45 -0.73
C LEU A 372 23.21 18.36 -2.26
N ALA A 373 24.37 18.12 -2.86
CA ALA A 373 24.49 17.98 -4.30
C ALA A 373 23.72 16.76 -4.83
N ALA A 374 23.78 15.62 -4.13
CA ALA A 374 23.00 14.43 -4.45
C ALA A 374 21.49 14.67 -4.30
N LEU A 375 21.06 15.38 -3.25
CA LEU A 375 19.67 15.77 -3.04
C LEU A 375 19.15 16.62 -4.21
N LEU A 376 19.91 17.62 -4.66
CA LEU A 376 19.51 18.47 -5.79
C LEU A 376 19.52 17.70 -7.11
N ALA A 377 20.57 16.92 -7.39
CA ALA A 377 20.67 16.12 -8.60
C ALA A 377 19.51 15.13 -8.73
N PHE A 378 19.22 14.38 -7.67
CA PHE A 378 18.11 13.45 -7.66
C PHE A 378 16.77 14.20 -7.71
N GLY A 379 16.55 15.17 -6.84
CA GLY A 379 15.25 15.81 -6.65
C GLY A 379 14.79 16.64 -7.85
N LEU A 380 15.68 17.43 -8.46
CA LEU A 380 15.38 18.19 -9.68
C LEU A 380 15.02 17.25 -10.83
N THR A 381 15.84 16.23 -11.05
CA THR A 381 15.64 15.25 -12.12
C THR A 381 14.35 14.43 -11.89
N TYR A 382 14.09 14.00 -10.65
CA TYR A 382 12.88 13.25 -10.33
C TYR A 382 11.62 14.09 -10.52
N ALA A 383 11.63 15.36 -10.09
CA ALA A 383 10.50 16.26 -10.27
C ALA A 383 10.23 16.54 -11.76
N HIS A 384 11.27 16.69 -12.57
CA HIS A 384 11.18 16.79 -14.02
C HIS A 384 10.50 15.53 -14.62
N GLU A 385 11.01 14.34 -14.33
CA GLU A 385 10.45 13.09 -14.89
C GLU A 385 9.02 12.78 -14.39
N LEU A 386 8.73 13.14 -13.13
CA LEU A 386 7.40 12.98 -12.55
C LEU A 386 6.37 13.89 -13.24
N PHE A 387 6.80 15.02 -13.82
CA PHE A 387 5.92 15.87 -14.61
C PHE A 387 5.40 15.14 -15.86
N HIS A 388 6.25 14.41 -16.59
CA HIS A 388 5.80 13.59 -17.72
C HIS A 388 4.80 12.51 -17.30
N ALA A 389 5.02 11.89 -16.14
CA ALA A 389 4.06 10.95 -15.57
C ALA A 389 2.71 11.61 -15.24
N ARG A 390 2.73 12.87 -14.78
CA ARG A 390 1.52 13.68 -14.53
C ARG A 390 0.79 14.03 -15.82
N VAL A 391 1.53 14.35 -16.88
CA VAL A 391 0.99 14.58 -18.23
C VAL A 391 0.29 13.32 -18.74
N GLU A 392 0.93 12.16 -18.62
CA GLU A 392 0.33 10.87 -18.96
C GLU A 392 -0.95 10.59 -18.13
N ALA A 393 -0.94 10.90 -16.84
CA ALA A 393 -2.11 10.73 -15.98
C ALA A 393 -3.28 11.63 -16.40
N ALA A 394 -3.00 12.90 -16.74
CA ALA A 394 -4.01 13.84 -17.21
C ALA A 394 -4.63 13.39 -18.54
N LEU A 395 -3.78 12.90 -19.46
CA LEU A 395 -4.24 12.32 -20.72
C LEU A 395 -5.08 11.06 -20.48
N SER A 396 -4.65 10.15 -19.60
CA SER A 396 -5.39 8.93 -19.25
C SER A 396 -6.81 9.25 -18.76
N TRP A 397 -6.93 10.27 -17.90
CA TRP A 397 -8.23 10.74 -17.43
C TRP A 397 -9.06 11.33 -18.57
N ALA A 398 -8.47 12.15 -19.44
CA ALA A 398 -9.17 12.71 -20.59
C ALA A 398 -9.62 11.62 -21.59
N GLU A 399 -8.82 10.57 -21.78
CA GLU A 399 -9.12 9.43 -22.64
C GLU A 399 -10.32 8.62 -22.14
N ILE A 400 -10.41 8.37 -20.82
CA ILE A 400 -11.57 7.69 -20.23
C ILE A 400 -12.82 8.53 -20.41
N ASN A 401 -12.76 9.82 -20.15
CA ASN A 401 -13.95 10.68 -20.27
C ASN A 401 -14.41 10.82 -21.73
N ALA A 402 -13.47 10.94 -22.66
CA ALA A 402 -13.79 11.08 -24.09
C ALA A 402 -14.03 9.74 -24.81
N GLN A 403 -13.65 8.60 -24.19
CA GLN A 403 -13.58 7.28 -24.82
C GLN A 403 -12.79 7.33 -26.15
N GLN A 404 -11.70 8.10 -26.19
CA GLN A 404 -10.90 8.33 -27.38
C GLN A 404 -9.41 8.30 -27.06
N PRO A 405 -8.58 7.70 -27.93
CA PRO A 405 -7.13 7.72 -27.74
C PRO A 405 -6.59 9.13 -27.95
N ARG A 406 -5.91 9.67 -26.95
CA ARG A 406 -5.37 11.04 -26.94
C ARG A 406 -3.86 11.04 -26.72
N HIS A 407 -3.34 10.19 -25.84
CA HIS A 407 -1.93 10.19 -25.47
C HIS A 407 -1.01 9.96 -26.68
N LEU A 408 -1.25 8.88 -27.44
CA LEU A 408 -0.42 8.59 -28.63
C LEU A 408 -0.50 9.70 -29.68
N ARG A 409 -1.69 10.29 -29.89
CA ARG A 409 -1.88 11.40 -30.84
C ARG A 409 -1.15 12.65 -30.39
N TYR A 410 -1.24 12.99 -29.11
CA TYR A 410 -0.53 14.10 -28.50
C TYR A 410 0.99 13.90 -28.65
N LYS A 411 1.48 12.70 -28.31
CA LYS A 411 2.90 12.35 -28.41
C LYS A 411 3.43 12.56 -29.83
N GLU A 412 2.71 12.08 -30.84
CA GLU A 412 3.12 12.21 -32.25
C GLU A 412 2.99 13.65 -32.79
N ARG A 413 1.86 14.31 -32.53
CA ARG A 413 1.48 15.56 -33.22
C ARG A 413 1.92 16.83 -32.51
N VAL A 414 2.21 16.75 -31.22
CA VAL A 414 2.64 17.89 -30.41
C VAL A 414 4.04 17.63 -29.90
N TYR A 415 4.21 16.64 -29.01
CA TYR A 415 5.48 16.45 -28.30
C TYR A 415 6.65 16.22 -29.27
N GLN A 416 6.54 15.24 -30.18
CA GLN A 416 7.59 14.99 -31.19
C GLN A 416 7.66 16.08 -32.25
N ALA A 417 6.55 16.74 -32.58
CA ALA A 417 6.51 17.78 -33.61
C ALA A 417 7.14 19.10 -33.16
N LEU A 418 7.13 19.38 -31.86
CA LEU A 418 7.69 20.59 -31.24
C LEU A 418 9.07 20.33 -30.62
N ARG A 419 9.60 19.12 -30.74
CA ARG A 419 10.89 18.72 -30.20
C ARG A 419 12.01 19.69 -30.60
N GLU A 420 12.84 20.04 -29.62
CA GLU A 420 13.98 20.95 -29.72
C GLU A 420 13.61 22.36 -30.24
N THR A 421 12.35 22.78 -30.05
CA THR A 421 11.88 24.14 -30.35
C THR A 421 11.49 24.87 -29.06
N PRO A 422 11.50 26.22 -29.03
CA PRO A 422 11.02 27.00 -27.89
C PRO A 422 9.55 26.75 -27.52
N ASP A 423 8.76 26.23 -28.46
CA ASP A 423 7.35 25.88 -28.24
C ASP A 423 7.18 24.48 -27.61
N TRP A 424 8.26 23.78 -27.25
CA TRP A 424 8.22 22.48 -26.58
C TRP A 424 7.83 22.61 -25.11
N LEU A 425 6.58 23.03 -24.87
CA LEU A 425 6.10 23.42 -23.55
C LEU A 425 6.14 22.30 -22.52
N GLU A 426 6.07 21.02 -22.91
CA GLU A 426 6.16 19.92 -21.94
C GLU A 426 7.51 19.93 -21.22
N GLU A 427 8.62 20.09 -21.95
CA GLU A 427 9.97 20.11 -21.37
C GLU A 427 10.23 21.41 -20.57
N ALA A 428 9.75 22.55 -21.08
CA ALA A 428 9.80 23.81 -20.35
C ALA A 428 9.09 23.68 -18.98
N LEU A 429 7.89 23.10 -18.97
CA LEU A 429 7.07 22.95 -17.77
C LEU A 429 7.59 21.82 -16.86
N ALA A 430 8.27 20.81 -17.40
CA ALA A 430 8.98 19.81 -16.61
C ALA A 430 10.14 20.44 -15.83
N ASN A 431 10.93 21.32 -16.47
CA ASN A 431 11.96 22.12 -15.80
C ASN A 431 11.37 23.11 -14.79
N TRP A 432 10.22 23.72 -15.11
CA TRP A 432 9.49 24.53 -14.13
C TRP A 432 9.06 23.70 -12.92
N ALA A 433 8.60 22.46 -13.10
CA ALA A 433 8.24 21.58 -12.01
C ALA A 433 9.45 21.22 -11.13
N ALA A 434 10.64 21.05 -11.72
CA ALA A 434 11.89 20.90 -10.97
C ALA A 434 12.21 22.15 -10.13
N TRP A 435 12.06 23.34 -10.71
CA TRP A 435 12.22 24.61 -9.99
C TRP A 435 11.19 24.76 -8.86
N ASP A 436 9.92 24.48 -9.11
CA ASP A 436 8.83 24.57 -8.13
C ASP A 436 9.05 23.60 -6.96
N TRP A 437 9.51 22.38 -7.24
CA TRP A 437 9.96 21.44 -6.20
C TRP A 437 11.09 22.04 -5.36
N PHE A 438 12.13 22.59 -5.99
CA PHE A 438 13.25 23.20 -5.29
C PHE A 438 12.79 24.36 -4.39
N LYS A 439 11.85 25.19 -4.87
CA LYS A 439 11.29 26.33 -4.12
C LYS A 439 10.20 25.93 -3.11
N ALA A 440 9.79 24.66 -3.05
CA ALA A 440 8.78 24.21 -2.09
C ALA A 440 9.22 24.50 -0.64
N PRO A 441 8.33 24.95 0.27
CA PRO A 441 8.70 25.37 1.62
C PRO A 441 9.49 24.33 2.43
N GLY A 442 9.11 23.05 2.32
CA GLY A 442 9.81 21.95 2.99
C GLY A 442 11.25 21.77 2.48
N ILE A 443 11.45 21.90 1.16
CA ILE A 443 12.77 21.80 0.53
C ILE A 443 13.62 23.03 0.84
N GLN A 444 13.07 24.24 0.75
CA GLN A 444 13.81 25.46 1.09
C GLN A 444 14.25 25.46 2.55
N SER A 445 13.41 24.99 3.47
CA SER A 445 13.76 24.80 4.88
C SER A 445 14.90 23.79 5.07
N LEU A 446 14.85 22.68 4.33
CA LEU A 446 15.92 21.68 4.34
C LEU A 446 17.24 22.23 3.78
N VAL A 447 17.19 22.79 2.59
CA VAL A 447 18.34 23.32 1.85
C VAL A 447 19.02 24.46 2.61
N THR A 448 18.25 25.36 3.22
CA THR A 448 18.80 26.46 4.06
C THR A 448 19.56 25.95 5.28
N ARG A 449 19.22 24.75 5.80
CA ARG A 449 19.99 24.11 6.87
C ARG A 449 21.28 23.44 6.38
N MET A 450 21.31 23.03 5.11
CA MET A 450 22.44 22.30 4.50
C MET A 450 23.43 23.22 3.79
N ALA A 451 23.06 24.47 3.48
CA ALA A 451 23.87 25.44 2.75
C ALA A 451 24.01 26.77 3.51
N SER A 452 25.19 27.39 3.43
CA SER A 452 25.47 28.68 4.07
C SER A 452 24.94 29.90 3.29
N ASN A 453 24.53 29.73 2.03
CA ASN A 453 24.13 30.82 1.13
C ASN A 453 22.97 30.38 0.21
N ALA A 454 21.73 30.67 0.62
CA ALA A 454 20.53 30.28 -0.12
C ALA A 454 20.41 30.98 -1.49
N GLU A 455 20.73 32.29 -1.58
CA GLU A 455 20.69 33.01 -2.86
C GLU A 455 21.73 32.50 -3.86
N GLY A 456 22.91 32.12 -3.37
CA GLY A 456 23.94 31.48 -4.20
C GLY A 456 23.44 30.16 -4.77
N LEU A 457 22.64 29.43 -4.02
CA LEU A 457 22.10 28.15 -4.45
C LEU A 457 20.95 28.29 -5.45
N ASP A 458 20.08 29.29 -5.27
CA ASP A 458 19.07 29.66 -6.28
C ASP A 458 19.75 29.91 -7.63
N ARG A 459 20.84 30.69 -7.66
CA ARG A 459 21.60 30.95 -8.90
C ARG A 459 22.22 29.70 -9.51
N VAL A 460 22.68 28.75 -8.69
CA VAL A 460 23.24 27.47 -9.18
C VAL A 460 22.16 26.65 -9.87
N VAL A 461 20.98 26.54 -9.26
CA VAL A 461 19.86 25.79 -9.86
C VAL A 461 19.35 26.50 -11.12
N GLU A 462 19.20 27.83 -11.11
CA GLU A 462 18.82 28.60 -12.30
C GLU A 462 19.81 28.39 -13.45
N ALA A 463 21.12 28.49 -13.18
CA ALA A 463 22.16 28.28 -14.19
C ALA A 463 22.15 26.86 -14.77
N SER A 464 21.83 25.85 -13.95
CA SER A 464 21.68 24.46 -14.40
C SER A 464 20.48 24.29 -15.33
N LEU A 465 19.34 24.91 -15.02
CA LEU A 465 18.15 24.87 -15.89
C LEU A 465 18.34 25.68 -17.18
N ASP A 466 19.09 26.79 -17.11
CA ASP A 466 19.42 27.64 -18.26
C ASP A 466 20.44 27.00 -19.22
N LEU A 467 21.16 25.96 -18.78
CA LEU A 467 22.12 25.22 -19.62
C LEU A 467 21.44 24.31 -20.65
N ALA A 468 20.19 23.91 -20.40
CA ALA A 468 19.45 22.93 -21.19
C ALA A 468 19.17 23.42 -22.64
N PRO A 469 18.84 22.53 -23.59
CA PRO A 469 18.59 22.94 -24.98
C PRO A 469 17.27 23.72 -25.16
N PRO A 470 17.00 24.25 -26.37
CA PRO A 470 15.72 24.91 -26.68
C PRO A 470 14.50 24.06 -26.30
N GLY A 471 13.48 24.72 -25.76
CA GLY A 471 12.32 24.07 -25.15
C GLY A 471 12.53 23.81 -23.66
N TYR A 472 13.67 23.24 -23.25
CA TYR A 472 13.99 23.04 -21.84
C TYR A 472 14.35 24.35 -21.13
N GLN A 473 15.20 25.17 -21.75
CA GLN A 473 15.70 26.42 -21.15
C GLN A 473 14.58 27.50 -20.99
N GLU A 474 13.42 27.27 -21.62
CA GLU A 474 12.24 28.15 -21.61
C GLU A 474 11.43 28.01 -20.30
N TRP A 475 11.99 27.37 -19.28
CA TRP A 475 11.31 26.95 -18.05
C TRP A 475 10.59 28.07 -17.30
N ARG A 476 11.08 29.32 -17.38
CA ARG A 476 10.44 30.49 -16.74
C ARG A 476 9.03 30.77 -17.28
N LEU A 477 8.67 30.23 -18.45
CA LEU A 477 7.29 30.28 -18.97
C LEU A 477 6.29 29.63 -18.01
N GLY A 478 6.71 28.69 -17.16
CA GLY A 478 5.84 28.02 -16.19
C GLY A 478 5.26 28.92 -15.10
N HIS A 479 5.80 30.12 -14.90
CA HIS A 479 5.16 31.11 -14.02
C HIS A 479 3.87 31.69 -14.62
N GLN A 480 3.67 31.57 -15.93
CA GLN A 480 2.57 32.22 -16.63
C GLN A 480 1.36 31.28 -16.76
N ALA A 481 0.20 31.70 -16.25
CA ALA A 481 -1.05 30.94 -16.39
C ALA A 481 -1.44 30.67 -17.86
N ALA A 482 -1.09 31.59 -18.77
CA ALA A 482 -1.34 31.44 -20.21
C ALA A 482 -0.55 30.27 -20.83
N THR A 483 0.67 29.99 -20.35
CA THR A 483 1.49 28.84 -20.77
C THR A 483 0.80 27.54 -20.40
N TRP A 484 0.38 27.40 -19.14
CA TRP A 484 -0.35 26.22 -18.67
C TRP A 484 -1.65 25.98 -19.44
N ARG A 485 -2.40 27.05 -19.71
CA ARG A 485 -3.60 26.98 -20.54
C ARG A 485 -3.26 26.51 -21.95
N THR A 486 -2.20 27.05 -22.55
CA THR A 486 -1.75 26.66 -23.88
C THR A 486 -1.40 25.18 -23.92
N PHE A 487 -0.59 24.74 -22.96
CA PHE A 487 -0.18 23.35 -22.84
C PHE A 487 -1.37 22.40 -22.63
N ALA A 488 -2.31 22.74 -21.74
CA ALA A 488 -3.51 21.93 -21.53
C ALA A 488 -4.39 21.81 -22.79
N ASN A 489 -4.44 22.85 -23.64
CA ASN A 489 -5.12 22.80 -24.93
C ASN A 489 -4.37 21.92 -25.94
N GLN A 490 -3.04 21.98 -25.97
CA GLN A 490 -2.22 21.07 -26.78
C GLN A 490 -2.49 19.60 -26.41
N LEU A 491 -2.56 19.28 -25.11
CA LEU A 491 -2.91 17.94 -24.61
C LEU A 491 -4.32 17.50 -25.04
N SER A 492 -5.31 18.38 -24.90
CA SER A 492 -6.71 18.04 -25.19
C SER A 492 -6.98 17.88 -26.69
N THR A 493 -6.34 18.70 -27.52
CA THR A 493 -6.61 18.78 -28.96
C THR A 493 -5.62 18.02 -29.83
N ALA A 494 -4.44 17.66 -29.28
CA ALA A 494 -3.29 17.15 -30.03
C ALA A 494 -2.90 18.05 -31.21
N ASN A 495 -3.04 19.37 -31.03
CA ASN A 495 -2.65 20.39 -31.99
C ASN A 495 -1.52 21.25 -31.41
N PRO A 496 -0.36 21.36 -32.08
CA PRO A 496 0.78 22.12 -31.56
C PRO A 496 0.51 23.63 -31.53
N LYS A 497 -0.35 24.15 -32.41
CA LYS A 497 -0.66 25.58 -32.53
C LYS A 497 -2.06 25.88 -31.98
N ILE A 498 -2.14 26.88 -31.11
CA ILE A 498 -3.41 27.50 -30.74
C ILE A 498 -3.60 28.73 -31.62
N ASN A 499 -4.74 28.82 -32.32
CA ASN A 499 -5.04 30.00 -33.12
C ASN A 499 -5.02 31.24 -32.22
N ALA A 500 -4.24 32.26 -32.60
CA ALA A 500 -4.01 33.48 -31.82
C ALA A 500 -5.29 34.26 -31.44
N THR A 501 -6.41 33.98 -32.12
CA THR A 501 -7.72 34.61 -31.88
C THR A 501 -8.59 33.87 -30.86
N SER A 502 -8.22 32.67 -30.42
CA SER A 502 -8.99 31.91 -29.42
C SER A 502 -8.25 31.90 -28.08
N ILE A 503 -8.87 32.49 -27.05
CA ILE A 503 -8.53 32.18 -25.66
C ILE A 503 -8.75 30.68 -25.50
N GLY A 504 -7.67 29.91 -25.30
CA GLY A 504 -7.75 28.46 -25.14
C GLY A 504 -8.74 28.07 -24.04
N LEU A 505 -9.26 26.85 -24.08
CA LEU A 505 -10.17 26.36 -23.03
C LEU A 505 -9.44 26.35 -21.68
N PRO A 506 -10.10 26.72 -20.56
CA PRO A 506 -9.49 26.76 -19.24
C PRO A 506 -9.34 25.34 -18.67
N LEU A 507 -8.44 24.56 -19.25
CA LEU A 507 -8.22 23.13 -18.93
C LEU A 507 -6.96 22.91 -18.09
N GLU A 508 -6.25 23.99 -17.71
CA GLU A 508 -5.04 23.92 -16.89
C GLU A 508 -5.23 23.14 -15.58
N SER A 509 -6.46 23.11 -15.03
CA SER A 509 -6.79 22.36 -13.82
C SER A 509 -6.63 20.84 -13.95
N ALA A 510 -6.52 20.31 -15.16
CA ALA A 510 -6.19 18.90 -15.41
C ALA A 510 -4.72 18.58 -15.10
N LEU A 511 -3.85 19.59 -15.01
CA LEU A 511 -2.43 19.45 -14.71
C LEU A 511 -2.06 20.12 -13.38
N THR A 512 -2.60 21.30 -13.11
CA THR A 512 -2.26 22.14 -11.94
C THR A 512 -3.49 22.34 -11.05
N GLY A 513 -3.39 21.99 -9.76
CA GLY A 513 -4.50 22.12 -8.80
C GLY A 513 -5.10 20.77 -8.36
N PRO A 514 -6.29 20.78 -7.73
CA PRO A 514 -6.93 19.56 -7.26
C PRO A 514 -7.36 18.71 -8.47
N LEU A 515 -6.60 17.65 -8.72
CA LEU A 515 -6.86 16.73 -9.80
C LEU A 515 -8.20 15.99 -9.56
N PRO A 516 -8.95 15.63 -10.62
CA PRO A 516 -10.19 14.86 -10.49
C PRO A 516 -9.96 13.36 -10.17
N TYR A 517 -8.70 12.98 -9.94
CA TYR A 517 -8.23 11.65 -9.55
C TYR A 517 -7.11 11.79 -8.51
N ASP A 518 -6.89 10.76 -7.72
CA ASP A 518 -5.82 10.68 -6.74
C ASP A 518 -4.54 10.16 -7.40
N PHE A 519 -3.63 11.08 -7.71
CA PHE A 519 -2.29 10.78 -8.23
C PHE A 519 -1.25 11.02 -7.14
N GLN A 520 -0.43 10.00 -6.87
CA GLN A 520 0.70 10.09 -5.95
C GLN A 520 2.00 9.72 -6.66
N PRO A 521 3.14 10.34 -6.29
CA PRO A 521 4.45 9.97 -6.85
C PRO A 521 4.76 8.47 -6.71
N ALA A 522 4.30 7.85 -5.62
CA ALA A 522 4.44 6.42 -5.35
C ALA A 522 3.68 5.52 -6.34
N ASP A 523 2.74 6.06 -7.11
CA ASP A 523 2.03 5.31 -8.16
C ASP A 523 2.93 5.05 -9.38
N ILE A 524 4.04 5.79 -9.52
CA ILE A 524 4.96 5.70 -10.64
C ILE A 524 6.18 4.86 -10.24
N PRO A 525 6.44 3.72 -10.91
CA PRO A 525 7.63 2.93 -10.65
C PRO A 525 8.90 3.75 -10.93
N LEU A 526 9.86 3.71 -10.01
CA LEU A 526 11.16 4.36 -10.14
C LEU A 526 12.26 3.30 -10.23
N ARG A 527 13.17 3.43 -11.21
CA ARG A 527 14.24 2.47 -11.50
C ARG A 527 15.57 3.16 -11.72
N PHE A 528 16.65 2.48 -11.32
CA PHE A 528 18.02 2.87 -11.62
C PHE A 528 18.66 1.87 -12.58
N VAL A 529 19.41 2.39 -13.53
CA VAL A 529 20.14 1.64 -14.56
C VAL A 529 21.63 1.89 -14.37
N GLY A 530 22.39 0.80 -14.24
CA GLY A 530 23.83 0.85 -14.00
C GLY A 530 24.20 1.13 -12.54
N PRO A 531 25.51 1.15 -12.23
CA PRO A 531 26.02 1.44 -10.90
C PRO A 531 26.08 2.95 -10.62
N GLY A 532 25.85 3.34 -9.36
CA GLY A 532 25.99 4.73 -8.92
C GLY A 532 25.80 4.86 -7.40
N VAL A 533 26.58 5.72 -6.77
CA VAL A 533 26.62 5.90 -5.31
C VAL A 533 25.28 6.38 -4.78
N ILE A 534 24.63 7.33 -5.48
CA ILE A 534 23.31 7.83 -5.09
C ILE A 534 22.27 6.70 -5.15
N ALA A 535 22.27 5.93 -6.25
CA ALA A 535 21.35 4.82 -6.44
C ALA A 535 21.54 3.75 -5.36
N ASP A 536 22.79 3.35 -5.09
CA ASP A 536 23.13 2.36 -4.08
C ASP A 536 22.68 2.81 -2.69
N ARG A 537 22.91 4.08 -2.36
CA ARG A 537 22.49 4.66 -1.08
C ARG A 537 20.98 4.63 -0.92
N LEU A 538 20.22 5.10 -1.91
CA LEU A 538 18.75 5.07 -1.89
C LEU A 538 18.21 3.64 -1.81
N GLN A 539 18.87 2.68 -2.43
CA GLN A 539 18.44 1.27 -2.33
C GLN A 539 18.78 0.65 -0.98
N SER A 540 19.85 1.10 -0.32
CA SER A 540 20.29 0.60 0.99
C SER A 540 19.47 1.14 2.18
N HIS A 541 18.60 2.14 1.95
CA HIS A 541 17.82 2.76 3.00
C HIS A 541 16.37 2.23 3.03
N PRO A 542 15.84 1.79 4.21
CA PRO A 542 14.51 1.17 4.30
C PRO A 542 13.35 2.05 3.81
N ALA A 543 13.46 3.37 3.99
CA ALA A 543 12.40 4.31 3.60
C ALA A 543 12.24 4.40 2.07
N THR A 544 13.35 4.31 1.33
CA THR A 544 13.40 4.53 -0.13
C THR A 544 13.43 3.23 -0.94
N PHE A 545 13.90 2.11 -0.37
CA PHE A 545 13.85 0.80 -1.02
C PHE A 545 12.39 0.40 -1.37
N ASN A 546 12.07 -0.15 -2.55
CA ASN A 546 10.70 -0.62 -2.82
C ASN A 546 10.57 -2.13 -2.67
N VAL A 547 11.10 -2.82 -3.66
CA VAL A 547 11.02 -4.26 -3.85
C VAL A 547 12.34 -4.76 -4.41
N PRO A 548 12.81 -5.92 -3.97
CA PRO A 548 14.00 -6.53 -4.53
C PRO A 548 13.71 -7.08 -5.94
N PRO A 549 14.73 -7.21 -6.79
CA PRO A 549 14.62 -8.03 -7.98
C PRO A 549 14.34 -9.48 -7.58
N ARG A 550 13.70 -10.23 -8.47
CA ARG A 550 13.34 -11.63 -8.21
C ARG A 550 14.55 -12.46 -7.81
N ARG A 551 15.69 -12.28 -8.49
CA ARG A 551 16.94 -12.99 -8.19
C ARG A 551 17.43 -12.75 -6.77
N GLU A 552 17.28 -11.53 -6.25
CA GLU A 552 17.61 -11.22 -4.86
C GLU A 552 16.64 -11.94 -3.92
N LEU A 553 15.34 -11.97 -4.23
CA LEU A 553 14.37 -12.74 -3.45
C LEU A 553 14.65 -14.25 -3.45
N GLU A 554 15.16 -14.81 -4.55
CA GLU A 554 15.63 -16.21 -4.62
C GLU A 554 16.83 -16.44 -3.69
N ARG A 555 17.81 -15.50 -3.64
CA ARG A 555 18.92 -15.56 -2.69
C ARG A 555 18.43 -15.44 -1.26
N ALA A 556 17.48 -14.53 -1.00
CA ALA A 556 16.88 -14.36 0.31
C ALA A 556 16.15 -15.62 0.79
N LEU A 557 15.38 -16.27 -0.08
CA LEU A 557 14.76 -17.56 0.22
C LEU A 557 15.80 -18.62 0.57
N LYS A 558 16.92 -18.71 -0.15
CA LYS A 558 18.03 -19.61 0.20
C LYS A 558 18.68 -19.24 1.54
N HIS A 559 18.85 -17.96 1.83
CA HIS A 559 19.37 -17.47 3.11
C HIS A 559 18.50 -17.95 4.28
N PHE A 560 17.17 -17.95 4.12
CA PHE A 560 16.21 -18.52 5.07
C PHE A 560 16.04 -20.05 4.98
N ARG A 561 16.93 -20.75 4.25
CA ARG A 561 16.97 -22.20 4.07
C ARG A 561 15.75 -22.79 3.35
N HIS A 562 15.08 -21.99 2.51
CA HIS A 562 14.06 -22.51 1.59
C HIS A 562 14.73 -23.18 0.39
N SER A 563 14.15 -24.28 -0.07
CA SER A 563 14.58 -25.01 -1.26
C SER A 563 13.51 -24.99 -2.34
N LEU A 564 13.93 -24.96 -3.61
CA LEU A 564 13.03 -25.01 -4.75
C LEU A 564 12.39 -26.41 -4.84
N ASP A 565 11.07 -26.46 -4.81
CA ASP A 565 10.30 -27.70 -4.94
C ASP A 565 10.04 -27.99 -6.43
N ALA A 566 10.82 -28.89 -7.01
CA ALA A 566 10.70 -29.27 -8.43
C ALA A 566 9.34 -29.90 -8.78
N SER A 567 8.59 -30.39 -7.79
CA SER A 567 7.24 -30.95 -8.00
C SER A 567 6.13 -29.89 -7.99
N GLY A 568 6.46 -28.65 -7.59
CA GLY A 568 5.53 -27.55 -7.41
C GLY A 568 5.90 -26.32 -8.23
N GLY A 569 5.14 -26.06 -9.29
CA GLY A 569 5.24 -24.84 -10.08
C GLY A 569 4.37 -24.95 -11.31
N LYS A 570 3.50 -23.96 -11.55
CA LYS A 570 2.61 -23.95 -12.72
C LYS A 570 2.37 -22.51 -13.17
N GLY A 571 2.45 -22.27 -14.47
CA GLY A 571 2.12 -20.98 -15.09
C GLY A 571 2.99 -19.82 -14.62
N GLY A 572 4.32 -19.92 -14.76
CA GLY A 572 5.23 -18.82 -14.44
C GLY A 572 5.38 -18.55 -12.93
N HIS A 573 5.31 -19.58 -12.10
CA HIS A 573 5.52 -19.46 -10.65
C HIS A 573 6.36 -20.63 -10.14
N GLN A 574 7.28 -20.36 -9.22
CA GLN A 574 8.14 -21.33 -8.55
C GLN A 574 7.69 -21.52 -7.10
N LYS A 575 7.58 -22.77 -6.65
CA LYS A 575 7.30 -23.08 -5.24
C LYS A 575 8.60 -23.29 -4.47
N TRP A 576 8.76 -22.57 -3.38
CA TRP A 576 9.90 -22.67 -2.47
C TRP A 576 9.43 -23.18 -1.11
N THR A 577 9.99 -24.27 -0.62
CA THR A 577 9.57 -24.92 0.63
C THR A 577 10.60 -24.67 1.73
N GLY A 578 10.15 -24.15 2.86
CA GLY A 578 10.99 -23.83 4.01
C GLY A 578 11.22 -25.01 4.95
N PRO A 579 12.11 -24.85 5.96
CA PRO A 579 12.37 -25.86 6.98
C PRO A 579 11.14 -26.21 7.82
N ASP A 580 10.18 -25.28 7.92
CA ASP A 580 8.89 -25.42 8.59
C ASP A 580 7.79 -26.04 7.71
N GLN A 581 8.16 -26.56 6.53
CA GLN A 581 7.25 -27.10 5.51
C GLN A 581 6.26 -26.07 4.94
N ARG A 582 6.40 -24.78 5.23
CA ARG A 582 5.60 -23.73 4.57
C ARG A 582 6.16 -23.48 3.18
N ALA A 583 5.25 -23.37 2.22
CA ALA A 583 5.58 -23.06 0.83
C ALA A 583 5.36 -21.57 0.55
N PHE A 584 6.35 -20.93 -0.07
CA PHE A 584 6.24 -19.61 -0.68
C PHE A 584 6.18 -19.75 -2.20
N ILE A 585 5.27 -19.01 -2.84
CA ILE A 585 5.12 -19.03 -4.30
C ILE A 585 5.78 -17.76 -4.85
N LEU A 586 6.93 -17.92 -5.49
CA LEU A 586 7.65 -16.84 -6.14
C LEU A 586 7.20 -16.74 -7.62
N PRO A 587 6.55 -15.65 -8.05
CA PRO A 587 6.25 -15.44 -9.46
C PRO A 587 7.52 -15.30 -10.29
N THR A 588 7.44 -15.65 -11.59
CA THR A 588 8.57 -15.49 -12.49
C THR A 588 8.83 -14.05 -12.92
N ARG A 589 7.87 -13.16 -12.65
CA ARG A 589 7.95 -11.71 -12.89
C ARG A 589 9.14 -11.10 -12.13
N ASP A 590 9.85 -10.20 -12.80
CA ASP A 590 10.99 -9.47 -12.25
C ASP A 590 10.84 -7.97 -12.57
N PRO A 591 11.01 -7.07 -11.59
CA PRO A 591 11.06 -7.32 -10.14
C PRO A 591 9.73 -7.85 -9.59
N VAL A 592 9.77 -8.38 -8.35
CA VAL A 592 8.55 -8.87 -7.71
C VAL A 592 7.63 -7.71 -7.36
N SER A 593 6.31 -7.92 -7.42
CA SER A 593 5.36 -6.87 -7.02
C SER A 593 5.49 -6.52 -5.52
N PRO A 594 5.14 -5.30 -5.09
CA PRO A 594 5.14 -4.92 -3.68
C PRO A 594 4.34 -5.86 -2.77
N GLY A 595 3.19 -6.35 -3.25
CA GLY A 595 2.39 -7.33 -2.54
C GLY A 595 3.10 -8.67 -2.32
N VAL A 596 3.85 -9.14 -3.33
CA VAL A 596 4.66 -10.37 -3.23
C VAL A 596 5.80 -10.16 -2.24
N PHE A 597 6.49 -9.03 -2.28
CA PHE A 597 7.56 -8.73 -1.33
C PHE A 597 7.02 -8.62 0.11
N LYS A 598 5.89 -7.92 0.32
CA LYS A 598 5.22 -7.88 1.63
C LYS A 598 4.82 -9.27 2.12
N THR A 599 4.32 -10.12 1.23
CA THR A 599 3.98 -11.52 1.55
C THR A 599 5.23 -12.33 1.89
N PHE A 600 6.35 -12.09 1.20
CA PHE A 600 7.64 -12.70 1.52
C PHE A 600 8.12 -12.28 2.91
N LEU A 601 8.15 -10.98 3.22
CA LEU A 601 8.53 -10.46 4.53
C LEU A 601 7.70 -11.08 5.65
N HIS A 602 6.38 -11.13 5.46
CA HIS A 602 5.47 -11.80 6.39
C HIS A 602 5.73 -13.32 6.48
N HIS A 603 6.06 -13.97 5.37
CA HIS A 603 6.36 -15.41 5.32
C HIS A 603 7.60 -15.76 6.14
N VAL A 604 8.67 -14.97 6.01
CA VAL A 604 9.93 -15.17 6.76
C VAL A 604 9.93 -14.51 8.14
N GLY A 605 8.89 -13.75 8.49
CA GLY A 605 8.69 -13.19 9.83
C GLY A 605 9.59 -11.99 10.16
N ILE A 606 9.92 -11.17 9.16
CA ILE A 606 10.71 -9.95 9.33
C ILE A 606 9.98 -8.75 8.73
N ASP A 607 10.39 -7.54 9.12
CA ASP A 607 9.94 -6.31 8.46
C ASP A 607 10.92 -5.85 7.36
N LYS A 608 10.52 -4.82 6.62
CA LYS A 608 11.31 -4.24 5.52
C LYS A 608 12.64 -3.67 6.03
N ALA A 609 12.64 -3.03 7.20
CA ALA A 609 13.85 -2.45 7.79
C ALA A 609 14.89 -3.51 8.12
N THR A 610 14.47 -4.61 8.73
CA THR A 610 15.29 -5.79 9.02
C THR A 610 15.80 -6.43 7.73
N TYR A 611 14.95 -6.57 6.71
CA TYR A 611 15.39 -7.11 5.42
C TYR A 611 16.52 -6.28 4.81
N VAL A 612 16.33 -4.96 4.72
CA VAL A 612 17.29 -4.05 4.09
C VAL A 612 18.59 -3.97 4.89
N SER A 613 18.52 -3.89 6.22
CA SER A 613 19.70 -3.68 7.07
C SER A 613 20.47 -4.95 7.44
N GLN A 614 19.81 -6.11 7.53
CA GLN A 614 20.42 -7.34 8.05
C GLN A 614 20.44 -8.48 7.04
N VAL A 615 19.44 -8.60 6.15
CA VAL A 615 19.37 -9.73 5.22
C VAL A 615 20.11 -9.41 3.95
N ARG A 616 19.73 -8.32 3.27
CA ARG A 616 20.23 -7.92 1.96
C ARG A 616 21.76 -7.79 1.88
N PRO A 617 22.47 -7.24 2.89
CA PRO A 617 23.94 -7.19 2.88
C PRO A 617 24.62 -8.58 2.93
N ASN A 618 23.88 -9.63 3.25
CA ASN A 618 24.38 -11.00 3.43
C ASN A 618 23.89 -11.97 2.32
N LEU A 619 23.33 -11.45 1.20
CA LEU A 619 22.82 -12.22 0.05
C LEU A 619 23.80 -12.23 -1.12
#